data_AF-A0A7X5VND6-F1
#
_entry.id   AF-A0A7X5VND6-F1
#
_cell.length_a   1.000
_cell.length_b   1.000
_cell.length_c   1.000
_cell.angle_alpha   90.00
_cell.angle_beta   90.00
_cell.angle_gamma   90.00
#
_symmetry.space_group_name_H-M   'P 1'
#
loop_
_entity.id
_entity.type
_entity.pdbx_description
1 polymer ?
#
loop_
_entity_poly.entity_id
_entity_poly.type
_entity_poly.pdbx_seq_one_letter_code
_entity_poly.pdbx_strand_id
1 'polypeptide(L)'
;MLNFISHGISKIPRAAPGDEAYGSSVDRDPAEQVPADPLSAYAICLTDRAKSGELDPLVGRETEMLRTLEVLCRRRKNNPVFVGDAGVG
;
A
#
# COMPACT_ATOMS: atom_id res chain seq x y z
N MET A 1 -19.76 31.49 16.61
CA MET A 1 -20.29 31.53 15.23
C MET A 1 -19.33 30.67 14.40
N LEU A 2 -19.67 29.39 14.22
CA LEU A 2 -18.88 28.42 13.45
C LEU A 2 -19.35 28.45 12.00
N ASN A 3 -18.44 28.78 11.07
CA ASN A 3 -18.71 28.71 9.64
C ASN A 3 -18.02 27.47 9.05
N PHE A 4 -18.82 26.44 8.83
CA PHE A 4 -18.53 25.31 7.96
C PHE A 4 -18.58 25.79 6.51
N ILE A 5 -17.53 25.57 5.71
CA ILE A 5 -17.65 25.52 4.24
C ILE A 5 -16.89 24.30 3.72
N SER A 6 -17.69 23.32 3.32
CA SER A 6 -17.34 22.16 2.53
C SER A 6 -16.66 22.56 1.21
N HIS A 7 -15.44 22.11 1.00
CA HIS A 7 -14.91 21.80 -0.32
C HIS A 7 -14.32 20.39 -0.21
N GLY A 8 -14.52 19.46 -1.11
CA GLY A 8 -15.25 19.46 -2.37
C GLY A 8 -15.24 18.00 -2.80
N ILE A 9 -16.39 17.55 -3.26
CA ILE A 9 -16.72 16.21 -3.75
C ILE A 9 -15.52 15.53 -4.42
N SER A 10 -15.08 14.39 -3.89
CA SER A 10 -14.21 13.45 -4.60
C SER A 10 -14.83 13.15 -5.96
N LYS A 11 -14.18 13.61 -7.04
CA LYS A 11 -14.44 13.14 -8.41
C LYS A 11 -13.76 11.78 -8.64
N ILE A 12 -13.98 10.87 -7.72
CA ILE A 12 -13.75 9.45 -7.93
C ILE A 12 -15.16 8.86 -7.89
N PRO A 13 -15.65 8.16 -8.93
CA PRO A 13 -16.89 7.43 -8.82
C PRO A 13 -16.75 6.47 -7.65
N ARG A 14 -17.40 6.79 -6.53
CA ARG A 14 -17.33 5.99 -5.31
C ARG A 14 -18.11 4.70 -5.54
N ALA A 15 -17.40 3.63 -5.91
CA ALA A 15 -17.86 2.29 -5.60
C ALA A 15 -17.70 2.09 -4.08
N ALA A 16 -18.80 1.96 -3.35
CA ALA A 16 -18.81 1.74 -1.90
C ALA A 16 -18.63 0.25 -1.55
N PRO A 17 -18.36 -0.14 -0.27
CA PRO A 17 -17.82 0.59 0.88
C PRO A 17 -16.58 -0.08 1.52
N GLY A 18 -15.63 0.67 2.12
CA GLY A 18 -14.64 0.05 3.01
C GLY A 18 -13.40 0.85 3.46
N ASP A 19 -13.04 1.97 2.82
CA ASP A 19 -11.70 2.51 3.05
C ASP A 19 -11.60 3.55 4.18
N GLU A 20 -11.06 3.08 5.31
CA GLU A 20 -10.51 3.87 6.40
C GLU A 20 -9.33 4.72 5.89
N ALA A 21 -9.47 6.04 6.05
CA ALA A 21 -8.50 7.02 5.61
C ALA A 21 -7.22 6.98 6.45
N TYR A 22 -6.06 6.79 5.80
CA TYR A 22 -4.78 7.25 6.34
C TYR A 22 -4.18 8.30 5.41
N GLY A 23 -4.39 9.56 5.78
CA GLY A 23 -3.85 10.72 5.08
C GLY A 23 -2.37 10.92 5.34
N SER A 24 -1.65 11.28 4.29
CA SER A 24 -0.47 12.15 4.36
C SER A 24 -0.39 12.90 3.05
N SER A 25 -0.85 14.15 3.06
CA SER A 25 -0.73 15.10 1.96
C SER A 25 0.71 15.62 1.92
N VAL A 26 1.45 15.26 0.88
CA VAL A 26 2.69 15.94 0.51
C VAL A 26 2.35 16.89 -0.63
N ASP A 27 2.53 18.19 -0.40
CA ASP A 27 2.42 19.24 -1.40
C ASP A 27 3.19 18.86 -2.67
N ARG A 28 2.50 18.85 -3.81
CA ARG A 28 3.15 18.79 -5.13
C ARG A 28 2.35 19.57 -6.16
N ASP A 29 3.09 20.34 -6.96
CA ASP A 29 2.65 21.28 -8.00
C ASP A 29 1.65 20.71 -9.02
N PRO A 30 0.84 21.57 -9.68
CA PRO A 30 -0.35 21.16 -10.40
C PRO A 30 -0.08 20.91 -11.89
N ALA A 31 0.42 19.74 -12.30
CA ALA A 31 0.36 19.32 -13.72
C ALA A 31 0.73 17.85 -13.97
N GLU A 32 0.26 16.89 -13.18
CA GLU A 32 0.19 15.51 -13.65
C GLU A 32 -1.22 14.98 -13.41
N GLN A 33 -1.92 14.67 -14.49
CA GLN A 33 -3.22 14.02 -14.44
C GLN A 33 -3.02 12.73 -13.65
N VAL A 34 -3.58 12.67 -12.43
CA VAL A 34 -3.54 11.46 -11.62
C VAL A 34 -4.18 10.35 -12.47
N PRO A 35 -3.41 9.29 -12.83
CA PRO A 35 -3.95 8.22 -13.65
C PRO A 35 -5.18 7.62 -12.94
N ALA A 36 -6.18 7.23 -13.73
CA ALA A 36 -7.46 6.73 -13.24
C ALA A 36 -7.32 5.55 -12.26
N ASP A 37 -6.18 4.86 -12.29
CA ASP A 37 -5.74 3.92 -11.26
C ASP A 37 -4.25 4.14 -10.93
N PRO A 38 -3.92 4.84 -9.82
CA PRO A 38 -2.54 5.07 -9.41
C PRO A 38 -1.80 3.79 -8.98
N LEU A 39 -2.51 2.74 -8.55
CA LEU A 39 -1.86 1.46 -8.21
C LEU A 39 -1.35 0.78 -9.47
N SER A 40 -2.15 0.75 -10.54
CA SER A 40 -1.67 0.20 -11.82
C SER A 40 -0.51 1.00 -12.43
N ALA A 41 -0.47 2.30 -12.19
CA ALA A 41 0.56 3.17 -12.76
C ALA A 41 1.92 3.05 -12.05
N TYR A 42 1.93 2.81 -10.73
CA TYR A 42 3.15 2.90 -9.92
C TYR A 42 3.49 1.64 -9.13
N ALA A 43 2.58 0.67 -9.05
CA ALA A 43 2.76 -0.54 -8.27
C ALA A 43 2.52 -1.80 -9.11
N ILE A 44 2.98 -2.92 -8.56
CA ILE A 44 2.81 -4.25 -9.14
C ILE A 44 2.13 -5.12 -8.08
N CYS A 45 1.06 -5.82 -8.47
CA CYS A 45 0.37 -6.75 -7.59
C CYS A 45 1.15 -8.07 -7.43
N LEU A 46 1.91 -8.21 -6.35
CA LEU A 46 2.70 -9.43 -6.09
C LEU A 46 1.81 -10.65 -5.78
N THR A 47 0.63 -10.46 -5.20
CA THR A 47 -0.29 -11.57 -4.91
C THR A 47 -0.84 -12.22 -6.17
N ASP A 48 -1.04 -11.44 -7.23
CA ASP A 48 -1.54 -11.98 -8.50
C ASP A 48 -0.42 -12.73 -9.24
N ARG A 49 0.81 -12.20 -9.22
CA ARG A 49 2.00 -12.90 -9.74
C ARG A 49 2.29 -14.21 -9.00
N ALA A 50 2.07 -14.24 -7.69
CA ALA A 50 2.19 -15.46 -6.90
C ALA A 50 1.16 -16.52 -7.35
N LYS A 51 -0.10 -16.11 -7.58
CA LYS A 51 -1.16 -17.01 -8.06
C LYS A 51 -0.92 -17.51 -9.48
N SER A 52 -0.32 -16.69 -10.35
CA SER A 52 0.04 -17.10 -11.71
C SER A 52 1.30 -17.97 -11.77
N GLY A 53 2.01 -18.14 -10.64
CA GLY A 53 3.24 -18.95 -10.56
C GLY A 53 4.47 -18.27 -11.15
N GLU A 54 4.43 -16.95 -11.31
CA GLU A 54 5.54 -16.13 -11.85
C GLU A 54 6.63 -15.81 -10.80
N LEU A 55 6.37 -16.09 -9.52
CA LEU A 55 7.33 -15.89 -8.44
C LEU A 55 8.07 -17.18 -8.13
N ASP A 56 9.40 -17.09 -8.04
CA ASP A 56 10.23 -18.20 -7.60
C ASP A 56 9.96 -18.56 -6.13
N PRO A 57 10.02 -19.86 -5.76
CA PRO A 57 9.82 -20.28 -4.39
C PRO A 57 10.94 -19.73 -3.48
N LEU A 58 10.54 -19.23 -2.31
CA LEU A 58 11.47 -18.69 -1.33
C LEU A 58 12.10 -19.80 -0.48
N VAL A 59 13.38 -20.11 -0.71
CA VAL A 59 14.10 -21.19 -0.02
C VAL A 59 14.91 -20.64 1.15
N GLY A 60 14.82 -21.30 2.32
CA GLY A 60 15.70 -21.04 3.47
C GLY A 60 15.37 -19.80 4.32
N ARG A 61 14.20 -19.19 4.12
CA ARG A 61 13.78 -17.93 4.78
C ARG A 61 12.49 -18.07 5.58
N GLU A 62 12.21 -19.28 6.05
CA GLU A 62 11.00 -19.60 6.79
C GLU A 62 10.91 -18.77 8.08
N THR A 63 12.04 -18.55 8.76
CA THR A 63 12.12 -17.76 10.00
C THR A 63 11.70 -16.30 9.79
N GLU A 64 12.18 -15.67 8.72
CA GLU A 64 11.88 -14.30 8.35
C GLU A 64 10.41 -14.16 7.91
N MET A 65 9.92 -15.11 7.11
CA MET A 65 8.51 -15.16 6.74
C MET A 65 7.59 -15.26 7.96
N LEU A 66 7.85 -16.20 8.85
CA LEU A 66 7.06 -16.40 10.07
C LEU A 66 7.10 -15.16 10.96
N ARG A 67 8.26 -14.53 11.10
CA ARG A 67 8.39 -13.29 11.88
C ARG A 67 7.60 -12.15 11.24
N THR A 68 7.60 -12.05 9.93
CA THR A 68 6.86 -11.03 9.18
C THR A 68 5.36 -11.19 9.41
N LEU A 69 4.86 -12.43 9.30
CA LEU A 69 3.46 -12.77 9.58
C LEU A 69 3.08 -12.39 11.02
N GLU A 70 3.91 -12.76 12.00
CA GLU A 70 3.68 -12.41 13.41
C GLU A 70 3.58 -10.89 13.62
N VAL A 71 4.49 -10.11 13.00
CA VAL A 71 4.49 -8.65 13.08
C VAL A 71 3.21 -8.06 12.47
N LEU A 72 2.81 -8.52 11.28
CA LEU A 72 1.59 -8.06 10.61
C LEU A 72 0.32 -8.29 11.44
N CYS A 73 0.26 -9.38 12.20
CA CYS A 73 -0.87 -9.69 13.07
C CYS A 73 -0.94 -8.86 14.37
N ARG A 74 0.04 -7.98 14.65
CA ARG A 74 0.04 -7.15 15.87
C ARG A 74 -0.98 -6.01 15.80
N ARG A 75 -1.46 -5.58 16.95
CA ARG A 75 -2.30 -4.36 17.07
C ARG A 75 -1.50 -3.05 16.91
N ARG A 76 -0.21 -3.07 17.27
CA ARG A 76 0.69 -1.90 17.22
C ARG A 76 2.03 -2.33 16.67
N LYS A 77 2.71 -1.42 15.95
CA LYS A 77 3.98 -1.70 15.26
C LYS A 77 3.86 -2.93 14.35
N ASN A 78 2.81 -2.93 13.53
CA ASN A 78 2.43 -4.03 12.66
C ASN A 78 3.02 -3.92 11.24
N ASN A 79 3.79 -2.88 10.97
CA ASN A 79 4.49 -2.72 9.72
C ASN A 79 5.91 -3.30 9.86
N PRO A 80 6.20 -4.48 9.28
CA PRO A 80 7.54 -5.05 9.29
C PRO A 80 8.49 -4.18 8.47
N VAL A 81 9.75 -4.09 8.89
CA VAL A 81 10.82 -3.42 8.16
C VAL A 81 12.00 -4.39 8.07
N PHE A 82 12.38 -4.74 6.85
CA PHE A 82 13.56 -5.58 6.59
C PHE A 82 14.80 -4.70 6.51
N VAL A 83 15.88 -5.14 7.14
CA VAL A 83 17.17 -4.44 7.18
C VAL A 83 18.26 -5.40 6.76
N GLY A 84 19.06 -5.01 5.77
CA GLY A 84 20.15 -5.80 5.21
C GLY A 84 20.77 -5.09 4.01
N ASP A 85 21.88 -5.63 3.50
CA ASP A 85 22.52 -5.12 2.30
C ASP A 85 21.65 -5.39 1.06
N ALA A 86 21.83 -4.59 0.00
CA ALA A 86 21.09 -4.79 -1.24
C ALA A 86 21.42 -6.16 -1.87
N GLY A 87 20.40 -6.88 -2.32
CA GLY A 87 20.58 -8.15 -3.02
C GLY A 87 20.78 -9.37 -2.13
N VAL A 88 20.72 -9.22 -0.79
CA VAL A 88 20.67 -10.39 0.10
C VAL A 88 19.44 -11.25 -0.18
N GLY A 89 18.36 -10.64 -0.71
CA GLY A 89 17.04 -11.25 -0.86
C GLY A 89 16.31 -11.30 0.46
#